data_AF-A0A1L9NEX9-F1
#
_entry.id   AF-A0A1L9NEX9-F1
#
_cell.length_a   1.000
_cell.length_b   1.000
_cell.length_c   1.000
_cell.angle_alpha   90.00
_cell.angle_beta   90.00
_cell.angle_gamma   90.00
#
_symmetry.space_group_name_H-M   'P 1'
#
loop_
_entity.id
_entity.type
_entity.pdbx_description
1 polymer ?
#
loop_
_entity_poly.entity_id
_entity_poly.type
_entity_poly.pdbx_seq_one_letter_code
_entity_poly.pdbx_strand_id
1 'polypeptide(L)'
;MGDLGPYLDYDGEDYICTICDRWFRTEGALFAHCRATTRHEWCERCRRVLVSEDSKNAHIRASKRHNICRFCREPIDFETDGDLRNHLVDDHYACLECNILLKSAQDVLSHDISVHYYCDSCDRYFGNENNLRMVS
;
A
#
# COMPACT_ATOMS: atom_id res chain seq x y z
N MET A 1 11.39 18.97 12.45
CA MET A 1 10.36 18.04 12.96
C MET A 1 9.47 17.62 11.80
N GLY A 2 9.37 16.33 11.50
CA GLY A 2 8.53 15.81 10.42
C GLY A 2 7.04 15.90 10.78
N ASP A 3 6.20 15.96 9.75
CA ASP A 3 4.73 16.09 9.78
C ASP A 3 4.03 15.07 10.70
N LEU A 4 3.96 15.35 12.01
CA LEU A 4 3.19 14.59 13.01
C LEU A 4 1.67 14.81 12.89
N GLY A 5 1.23 15.56 11.87
CA GLY A 5 -0.13 16.03 11.70
C GLY A 5 -0.51 17.16 12.66
N PRO A 6 -1.71 17.72 12.50
CA PRO A 6 -2.12 18.94 13.21
C PRO A 6 -2.47 18.73 14.69
N TYR A 7 -2.41 17.49 15.18
CA TYR A 7 -2.91 17.13 16.51
C TYR A 7 -1.82 16.77 17.50
N LEU A 8 -0.58 16.65 17.02
CA LEU A 8 0.60 16.42 17.83
C LEU A 8 1.52 17.62 17.69
N ASP A 9 1.91 18.19 18.82
CA ASP A 9 2.73 19.41 18.87
C ASP A 9 3.89 19.26 19.87
N TYR A 10 4.83 20.20 19.82
CA TYR A 10 5.93 20.31 20.76
C TYR A 10 6.18 21.79 21.07
N ASP A 11 5.96 22.18 22.32
CA ASP A 11 6.07 23.59 22.75
C ASP A 11 7.51 24.03 23.11
N GLY A 12 8.48 23.13 22.98
CA GLY A 12 9.87 23.36 23.38
C GLY A 12 10.24 22.71 24.71
N GLU A 13 9.27 22.24 25.49
CA GLU A 13 9.49 21.50 26.73
C GLU A 13 8.76 20.16 26.72
N ASP A 14 7.50 20.15 26.29
CA ASP A 14 6.62 19.00 26.33
C ASP A 14 6.03 18.68 24.96
N TYR A 15 5.79 17.38 24.73
CA TYR A 15 5.06 16.85 23.60
C TYR A 15 3.57 16.83 23.92
N ILE A 16 2.74 17.33 23.01
CA ILE A 16 1.34 17.63 23.28
C ILE A 16 0.45 16.81 22.35
N CYS A 17 -0.57 16.15 22.92
CA CYS A 17 -1.72 15.66 22.17
C CYS A 17 -2.87 16.66 22.32
N THR A 18 -3.16 17.43 21.27
CA THR A 18 -4.13 18.53 21.36
C THR A 18 -5.59 18.04 21.40
N ILE A 19 -5.90 16.86 20.84
CA ILE A 19 -7.23 16.25 20.97
C ILE A 19 -7.49 15.81 22.41
N CYS A 20 -6.45 15.26 23.05
CA CYS A 20 -6.58 14.74 24.40
C CYS A 20 -6.37 15.80 25.49
N ASP A 21 -5.78 16.94 25.13
CA ASP A 21 -5.31 17.98 26.07
C ASP A 21 -4.35 17.39 27.11
N ARG A 22 -3.29 16.72 26.63
CA ARG A 22 -2.28 16.05 27.48
C ARG A 22 -0.87 16.33 27.02
N TRP A 23 0.03 16.49 28.00
CA TRP A 23 1.44 16.77 27.84
C TRP A 23 2.30 15.57 28.26
N PHE A 24 3.41 15.39 27.57
CA PHE A 24 4.33 14.27 27.75
C PHE A 24 5.77 14.76 27.66
N ARG A 25 6.61 14.33 28.60
CA ARG A 25 8.03 14.74 28.62
C ARG A 25 8.86 14.20 27.45
N THR A 26 8.37 13.19 26.73
CA THR A 26 9.09 12.54 25.63
C THR A 26 8.15 12.16 24.50
N GLU A 27 8.68 12.15 23.28
CA GLU A 27 7.95 11.72 22.07
C GLU A 27 7.44 10.27 22.22
N GLY A 28 8.27 9.39 22.77
CA GLY A 28 7.91 8.00 22.99
C GLY A 28 6.71 7.83 23.93
N ALA A 29 6.62 8.66 24.98
CA ALA A 29 5.47 8.67 25.88
C ALA A 29 4.20 9.19 25.20
N LEU A 30 4.31 10.23 24.36
CA LEU A 30 3.20 10.71 23.54
C LEU A 30 2.70 9.61 22.58
N PHE A 31 3.59 8.94 21.85
CA PHE A 31 3.19 7.86 20.94
C PHE A 31 2.59 6.65 21.67
N ALA A 32 3.11 6.31 22.85
CA ALA A 32 2.52 5.28 23.69
C ALA A 32 1.09 5.66 24.14
N HIS A 33 0.86 6.92 24.48
CA HIS A 33 -0.48 7.44 24.74
C HIS A 33 -1.38 7.32 23.52
N CYS A 34 -0.92 7.73 22.33
CA CYS A 34 -1.72 7.69 21.11
C CYS A 34 -2.15 6.28 20.72
N ARG A 35 -1.33 5.26 21.00
CA ARG A 35 -1.69 3.85 20.80
C ARG A 35 -2.74 3.33 21.78
N ALA A 36 -2.75 3.84 23.02
CA ALA A 36 -3.54 3.28 24.11
C ALA A 36 -4.87 4.00 24.35
N THR A 37 -5.01 5.24 23.86
CA THR A 37 -6.22 6.05 24.03
C THR A 37 -7.33 5.63 23.06
N THR A 38 -8.59 5.82 23.47
CA THR A 38 -9.78 5.61 22.62
C THR A 38 -10.38 6.93 22.12
N ARG A 39 -9.77 8.08 22.46
CA ARG A 39 -10.31 9.42 22.12
C ARG A 39 -10.07 9.84 20.67
N HIS A 40 -9.16 9.17 19.99
CA HIS A 40 -8.81 9.42 18.59
C HIS A 40 -8.17 8.16 18.02
N GLU A 41 -8.02 8.14 16.71
CA GLU A 41 -7.37 7.05 15.99
C GLU A 41 -5.88 7.30 15.77
N TRP A 42 -5.12 6.21 15.70
CA TRP A 42 -3.67 6.24 15.49
C TRP A 42 -3.26 5.42 14.28
N CYS A 43 -2.51 6.04 13.37
CA CYS A 43 -1.85 5.38 12.27
C CYS A 43 -0.37 5.17 12.61
N GLU A 44 0.02 3.96 13.00
CA GLU A 44 1.39 3.63 13.41
C GLU A 44 2.40 3.85 12.28
N ARG A 45 2.09 3.39 11.06
CA ARG A 45 2.99 3.50 9.90
C ARG A 45 3.32 4.95 9.54
N CYS A 46 2.35 5.84 9.68
CA CYS A 46 2.53 7.27 9.42
C CYS A 46 2.86 8.09 10.67
N ARG A 47 2.80 7.49 11.87
CA ARG A 47 2.86 8.15 13.18
C ARG A 47 1.95 9.38 13.27
N ARG A 48 0.69 9.19 12.88
CA ARG A 48 -0.29 10.29 12.72
C ARG A 48 -1.54 10.02 13.54
N VAL A 49 -2.03 11.07 14.20
CA VAL A 49 -3.34 11.07 14.87
C VAL A 49 -4.43 11.48 13.89
N LEU A 50 -5.55 10.74 13.92
CA LEU A 50 -6.73 10.98 13.10
C LEU A 50 -7.95 11.09 14.02
N VAL A 51 -8.88 11.99 13.72
CA VAL A 51 -10.03 12.29 14.60
C VAL A 51 -11.09 11.20 14.65
N SER A 52 -11.09 10.29 13.67
CA SER A 52 -12.08 9.22 13.54
C SER A 52 -11.54 8.06 12.70
N GLU A 53 -12.21 6.91 12.79
CA GLU A 53 -11.91 5.72 11.99
C GLU A 53 -12.11 5.98 10.50
N ASP A 54 -13.16 6.72 10.10
CA ASP A 54 -13.34 7.14 8.71
C ASP A 54 -12.18 8.00 8.21
N SER A 55 -11.68 8.92 9.05
CA SER A 55 -10.53 9.77 8.71
C SER A 55 -9.25 8.94 8.57
N LYS A 56 -9.06 7.92 9.40
CA LYS A 56 -7.95 6.96 9.30
C LYS A 56 -8.03 6.12 8.04
N ASN A 57 -9.20 5.61 7.68
CA ASN A 57 -9.40 4.85 6.45
C ASN A 57 -9.23 5.71 5.19
N ALA A 58 -9.66 6.97 5.22
CA ALA A 58 -9.37 7.91 4.14
C ALA A 58 -7.88 8.23 4.03
N HIS A 59 -7.21 8.48 5.17
CA HIS A 59 -5.77 8.72 5.24
C HIS A 59 -4.96 7.55 4.66
N ILE A 60 -5.24 6.32 5.10
CA ILE A 60 -4.55 5.11 4.65
C ILE A 60 -4.70 4.95 3.13
N ARG A 61 -5.91 5.10 2.59
CA ARG A 61 -6.16 4.98 1.14
C ARG A 61 -5.42 6.02 0.29
N ALA A 62 -5.19 7.23 0.82
CA ALA A 62 -4.52 8.32 0.12
C ALA A 62 -3.00 8.37 0.35
N SER A 63 -2.49 7.65 1.37
CA SER A 63 -1.10 7.75 1.78
C SER A 63 -0.17 6.94 0.87
N LYS A 64 0.90 7.58 0.40
CA LYS A 64 2.00 6.91 -0.33
C LYS A 64 2.85 5.99 0.56
N ARG A 65 2.67 6.05 1.88
CA ARG A 65 3.39 5.20 2.83
C ARG A 65 2.71 3.85 3.04
N HIS A 66 1.51 3.66 2.51
CA HIS A 66 0.74 2.43 2.62
C HIS A 66 0.64 1.73 1.26
N ASN A 67 0.66 0.39 1.28
CA ASN A 67 0.65 -0.44 0.08
C ASN A 67 -0.73 -1.07 -0.05
N ILE A 68 -1.72 -0.24 -0.42
CA ILE A 68 -3.13 -0.63 -0.38
C ILE A 68 -3.56 -1.27 -1.70
N CYS A 69 -4.03 -2.51 -1.64
CA CYS A 69 -4.83 -3.05 -2.74
C CYS A 69 -6.23 -2.42 -2.73
N ARG A 70 -6.61 -1.80 -3.84
CA ARG A 70 -7.92 -1.13 -4.02
C ARG A 70 -8.94 -1.97 -4.77
N PHE A 71 -8.56 -3.16 -5.22
CA PHE A 71 -9.40 -4.07 -6.00
C PHE A 71 -10.03 -5.17 -5.15
N CYS A 72 -9.51 -5.40 -3.94
CA CYS A 72 -10.14 -6.22 -2.92
C CYS A 72 -11.41 -5.57 -2.37
N ARG A 73 -12.38 -6.40 -1.95
CA ARG A 73 -13.60 -5.92 -1.28
C ARG A 73 -13.27 -5.22 0.05
N GLU A 74 -12.35 -5.80 0.80
CA GLU A 74 -11.77 -5.20 1.99
C GLU A 74 -10.34 -4.77 1.65
N PRO A 75 -9.99 -3.46 1.79
CA PRO A 75 -8.66 -3.00 1.47
C PRO A 75 -7.60 -3.69 2.33
N ILE A 76 -6.59 -4.26 1.69
CA ILE A 76 -5.46 -4.91 2.35
C ILE A 76 -4.26 -3.95 2.29
N ASP A 77 -3.66 -3.66 3.45
CA ASP A 77 -2.43 -2.87 3.56
C ASP A 77 -1.21 -3.77 3.70
N PHE A 78 -0.52 -3.98 2.58
CA PHE A 78 0.65 -4.82 2.53
C PHE A 78 1.84 -4.17 3.26
N GLU A 79 2.73 -5.00 3.82
CA GLU A 79 3.93 -4.52 4.50
C GLU A 79 4.88 -3.85 3.51
N THR A 80 5.07 -4.47 2.34
CA THR A 80 5.93 -3.95 1.27
C THR A 80 5.17 -3.72 -0.03
N ASP A 81 5.75 -2.89 -0.91
CA ASP A 81 5.25 -2.72 -2.28
C ASP A 81 5.36 -4.04 -3.08
N GLY A 82 6.38 -4.85 -2.81
CA GLY A 82 6.55 -6.16 -3.43
C GLY A 82 5.39 -7.11 -3.14
N ASP A 83 4.93 -7.16 -1.89
CA ASP A 83 3.79 -8.00 -1.51
C ASP A 83 2.49 -7.54 -2.19
N LEU A 84 2.27 -6.22 -2.29
CA LEU A 84 1.15 -5.67 -3.05
C LEU A 84 1.24 -6.07 -4.52
N ARG A 85 2.42 -5.95 -5.14
CA ARG A 85 2.64 -6.30 -6.55
C ARG A 85 2.38 -7.77 -6.81
N ASN A 86 2.87 -8.67 -5.95
CA ASN A 86 2.62 -10.11 -6.05
C ASN A 86 1.12 -10.40 -5.93
N HIS A 87 0.45 -9.82 -4.93
CA HIS A 87 -1.00 -9.95 -4.77
C HIS A 87 -1.78 -9.45 -6.00
N LEU A 88 -1.36 -8.34 -6.62
CA LEU A 88 -2.01 -7.85 -7.84
C LEU A 88 -1.86 -8.85 -9.00
N VAL A 89 -0.70 -9.51 -9.12
CA VAL A 89 -0.48 -10.56 -10.14
C VAL A 89 -1.35 -11.78 -9.85
N ASP A 90 -1.28 -12.30 -8.62
CA ASP A 90 -1.87 -13.59 -8.25
C ASP A 90 -3.40 -13.53 -8.10
N ASP A 91 -3.93 -12.49 -7.46
CA ASP A 91 -5.35 -12.38 -7.13
C ASP A 91 -6.13 -11.47 -8.09
N HIS A 92 -5.44 -10.58 -8.79
CA HIS A 92 -6.06 -9.59 -9.68
C HIS A 92 -5.60 -9.67 -11.13
N TYR A 93 -4.84 -10.72 -11.49
CA TYR A 93 -4.40 -10.99 -12.85
C TYR A 93 -3.72 -9.77 -13.49
N ALA A 94 -2.90 -9.07 -12.71
CA ALA A 94 -2.23 -7.86 -13.17
C ALA A 94 -1.05 -8.20 -14.09
N CYS A 95 -0.98 -7.52 -15.24
CA CYS A 95 0.28 -7.33 -15.93
C CYS A 95 0.92 -6.03 -15.45
N LEU A 96 1.98 -6.16 -14.64
CA LEU A 96 2.64 -5.01 -14.01
C LEU A 96 3.47 -4.19 -15.01
N GLU A 97 3.94 -4.79 -16.10
CA GLU A 97 4.67 -4.10 -17.17
C GLU A 97 3.76 -3.19 -17.98
N CYS A 98 2.56 -3.69 -18.33
CA CYS A 98 1.56 -2.92 -19.05
C CYS A 98 0.65 -2.08 -18.14
N ASN A 99 0.72 -2.26 -16.82
CA ASN A 99 -0.13 -1.61 -15.82
C ASN A 99 -1.63 -1.81 -16.12
N ILE A 100 -2.02 -3.05 -16.41
CA ILE A 100 -3.41 -3.46 -16.68
C ILE A 100 -3.83 -4.61 -15.77
N LEU A 101 -5.14 -4.73 -15.51
CA LEU A 101 -5.73 -5.92 -14.89
C LEU A 101 -6.50 -6.71 -15.94
N LEU A 102 -6.27 -8.02 -15.97
CA LEU A 102 -7.00 -8.96 -16.81
C LEU A 102 -8.11 -9.64 -16.00
N LYS A 103 -8.99 -10.39 -16.67
CA LYS A 103 -10.18 -10.96 -16.00
C LYS A 103 -9.93 -12.38 -15.48
N SER A 104 -8.89 -13.05 -15.97
CA SER A 104 -8.58 -14.42 -15.64
C SER A 104 -7.11 -14.76 -15.94
N ALA A 105 -6.62 -15.86 -15.37
CA ALA A 105 -5.29 -16.38 -15.68
C ALA A 105 -5.12 -16.74 -17.18
N GLN A 106 -6.19 -17.22 -17.83
CA GLN A 106 -6.17 -17.50 -19.27
C GLN A 106 -5.97 -16.22 -20.10
N ASP A 107 -6.57 -15.12 -19.66
CA ASP A 107 -6.38 -13.82 -20.31
C ASP A 107 -4.94 -13.33 -20.12
N VAL A 108 -4.35 -13.51 -18.93
CA VAL A 108 -2.92 -13.20 -18.68
C VAL A 108 -2.02 -13.99 -19.61
N LEU A 109 -2.22 -15.31 -19.72
CA LEU A 109 -1.44 -16.15 -20.63
C LEU A 109 -1.56 -15.68 -22.08
N SER A 110 -2.78 -15.40 -22.53
CA SER A 110 -3.03 -14.91 -23.90
C SER A 110 -2.40 -13.54 -24.15
N HIS A 111 -2.43 -12.67 -23.15
CA HIS A 111 -1.76 -11.37 -23.16
C HIS A 111 -0.24 -11.53 -23.24
N ASP A 112 0.36 -12.38 -22.41
CA ASP A 112 1.80 -12.62 -22.41
C ASP A 112 2.29 -13.20 -23.73
N ILE A 113 1.53 -14.11 -24.36
CA ILE A 113 1.86 -14.65 -25.69
C ILE A 113 1.84 -13.54 -26.75
N SER A 114 0.80 -12.70 -26.75
CA SER A 114 0.57 -11.73 -27.83
C SER A 114 1.32 -10.40 -27.66
N VAL A 115 1.59 -9.98 -26.43
CA VAL A 115 2.18 -8.68 -26.08
C VAL A 115 3.62 -8.82 -25.61
N HIS A 116 3.91 -9.82 -24.78
CA HIS A 116 5.25 -10.05 -24.21
C HIS A 116 6.04 -11.16 -24.94
N TYR A 117 5.46 -11.73 -25.99
CA TYR A 117 6.04 -12.81 -26.80
C TYR A 117 6.46 -14.02 -25.95
N TYR A 118 5.60 -14.40 -25.00
CA TYR A 118 5.77 -15.62 -24.19
C TYR A 118 5.47 -16.89 -25.01
N CYS A 119 6.27 -17.93 -24.78
CA CYS A 119 6.07 -19.27 -25.34
C CYS A 119 5.71 -20.25 -24.22
N ASP A 120 4.47 -20.73 -24.23
CA ASP A 120 3.92 -21.68 -23.24
C ASP A 120 4.62 -23.06 -23.29
N SER A 121 5.06 -23.49 -24.47
CA SER A 121 5.67 -24.82 -24.63
C SER A 121 7.10 -24.92 -24.08
N CYS A 122 7.84 -23.82 -24.03
CA CYS A 122 9.21 -23.79 -23.52
C CYS A 122 9.41 -22.85 -22.32
N ASP A 123 8.33 -22.24 -21.84
CA ASP A 123 8.27 -21.37 -20.65
C ASP A 123 9.28 -20.21 -20.70
N ARG A 124 9.29 -19.46 -21.83
CA ARG A 124 10.24 -18.37 -22.07
C ARG A 124 9.63 -17.19 -22.81
N TYR A 125 10.11 -15.99 -22.48
CA TYR A 125 9.82 -14.75 -23.20
C TYR A 125 10.84 -14.50 -24.32
N PHE A 126 10.38 -13.93 -25.41
CA PHE A 126 11.21 -13.59 -26.57
C PHE A 126 11.20 -12.08 -26.83
N GLY A 127 12.27 -11.57 -27.47
CA GLY A 127 12.39 -10.14 -27.73
C GLY A 127 11.45 -9.59 -28.82
N ASN A 128 10.83 -10.47 -29.61
CA ASN A 128 9.86 -10.11 -30.66
C ASN A 128 9.10 -11.34 -31.17
N GLU A 129 8.04 -11.07 -31.94
CA GLU A 129 7.17 -12.09 -32.54
C GLU A 129 7.91 -13.06 -33.46
N ASN A 130 8.91 -12.60 -34.23
CA ASN A 130 9.64 -13.47 -35.15
C ASN A 130 10.42 -14.55 -34.39
N ASN A 131 11.05 -14.19 -33.27
CA ASN A 131 11.79 -15.14 -32.44
C ASN A 131 10.85 -16.14 -31.76
N LEU A 132 9.65 -15.69 -31.33
CA LEU A 132 8.63 -16.57 -30.77
C LEU A 132 8.15 -17.61 -31.81
N ARG A 133 7.86 -17.19 -33.05
CA ARG A 133 7.41 -18.08 -34.14
C ARG A 133 8.43 -19.16 -34.54
N MET A 134 9.71 -18.99 -34.20
CA MET A 134 10.74 -20.00 -34.46
C MET A 134 10.72 -21.15 -33.45
N VAL A 135 10.07 -20.97 -32.29
CA VAL A 135 10.08 -21.93 -31.18
C VAL A 135 8.68 -22.44 -30.79
N SER A 136 7.62 -21.88 -31.39
CA SER A 136 6.22 -22.25 -31.12
C SER A 136 5.69 -23.27 -32.11
#